data_AF-A0A0J1F982-F1
#
_entry.id   AF-A0A0J1F982-F1
#
_cell.length_a   1.000
_cell.length_b   1.000
_cell.length_c   1.000
_cell.angle_alpha   90.00
_cell.angle_beta   90.00
_cell.angle_gamma   90.00
#
_symmetry.space_group_name_H-M   'P 1'
#
loop_
_entity.id
_entity.type
_entity.pdbx_description
1 polymer ?
#
loop_
_entity_poly.entity_id
_entity_poly.type
_entity_poly.pdbx_seq_one_letter_code
_entity_poly.pdbx_strand_id
1 'polypeptide(L)'
;MCATNCPAGLIYCVREGKERFRPNNKIEVIAERQAFLLYDRMIAYHIMNGFTVPIDASDFYKGLDERFMKRDGMYFLADQVNEYDTARIINDVELVQFEFFVTNEKSAIAWLYQQLEKPQTYAEIQPKFMQEIKTIDKFELIPELSVLLEDNFLQDNNGKWYIPDVTKSADVTKLREKKLLKEFEGYLATKGKLKLFRTEAVRVGFSKLWADKNYKLIVETADRLPESVIQEDDKLLMYYDISLGRI
;
A
#
# COMPACT_ATOMS: atom_id res chain seq x y z
N MET A 1 17.87 39.44 2.04
CA MET A 1 17.91 39.06 0.61
C MET A 1 16.87 37.98 0.41
N CYS A 2 15.66 38.37 -0.02
CA CYS A 2 14.53 37.48 -0.26
C CYS A 2 14.35 37.26 -1.78
N ALA A 3 13.92 36.04 -2.13
CA ALA A 3 13.18 35.65 -3.34
C ALA A 3 13.87 35.78 -4.71
N THR A 4 14.40 34.65 -5.22
CA THR A 4 14.32 34.22 -6.64
C THR A 4 14.91 32.82 -6.82
N ASN A 5 14.10 31.77 -6.66
CA ASN A 5 14.22 30.47 -7.36
C ASN A 5 13.13 29.50 -6.89
N CYS A 6 11.89 29.97 -6.89
CA CYS A 6 10.74 29.09 -6.89
C CYS A 6 10.37 28.86 -8.36
N PRO A 7 10.61 27.69 -8.96
CA PRO A 7 10.15 27.45 -10.30
C PRO A 7 8.65 27.17 -10.18
N ALA A 8 7.85 28.21 -10.40
CA ALA A 8 6.40 28.11 -10.52
C ALA A 8 5.98 26.99 -11.49
N GLY A 9 6.85 26.65 -12.46
CA GLY A 9 6.66 25.54 -13.40
C GLY A 9 6.66 24.13 -12.77
N LEU A 10 7.34 23.91 -11.63
CA LEU A 10 7.40 22.60 -10.97
C LEU A 10 6.09 22.27 -10.25
N ILE A 11 5.45 23.29 -9.66
CA ILE A 11 4.09 23.18 -9.11
C ILE A 11 3.07 23.11 -10.25
N TYR A 12 3.25 23.89 -11.33
CA TYR A 12 2.33 23.89 -12.48
C TYR A 12 2.27 22.52 -13.19
N CYS A 13 3.41 21.85 -13.38
CA CYS A 13 3.46 20.54 -14.07
C CYS A 13 2.76 19.42 -13.29
N VAL A 14 2.85 19.43 -11.95
CA VAL A 14 2.16 18.42 -11.11
C VAL A 14 0.68 18.78 -10.91
N ARG A 15 0.34 20.08 -10.91
CA ARG A 15 -1.02 20.58 -10.65
C ARG A 15 -1.96 20.52 -11.87
N GLU A 16 -1.46 20.60 -13.10
CA GLU A 16 -2.29 20.56 -14.32
C GLU A 16 -2.62 19.16 -14.86
N GLY A 17 -2.20 18.09 -14.18
CA GLY A 17 -2.72 16.74 -14.42
C GLY A 17 -4.19 16.65 -14.00
N LYS A 18 -5.08 17.32 -14.75
CA LYS A 18 -6.53 17.31 -14.54
C LYS A 18 -6.99 15.86 -14.46
N GLU A 19 -7.61 15.54 -13.33
CA GLU A 19 -8.43 14.36 -13.11
C GLU A 19 -9.27 14.05 -14.36
N ARG A 20 -8.79 13.09 -15.15
CA ARG A 20 -9.65 12.34 -16.05
C ARG A 20 -9.84 10.98 -15.42
N PHE A 21 -10.61 10.94 -14.33
CA PHE A 21 -11.39 9.74 -14.05
C PHE A 21 -12.40 9.60 -15.19
N ARG A 22 -11.99 8.96 -16.28
CA ARG A 22 -12.96 8.48 -17.27
C ARG A 22 -13.74 7.34 -16.60
N PRO A 23 -15.07 7.27 -16.79
CA PRO A 23 -15.87 6.19 -16.24
C PRO A 23 -15.51 4.94 -17.01
N ASN A 24 -14.57 4.14 -16.50
CA ASN A 24 -14.30 2.75 -16.88
C ASN A 24 -13.23 2.18 -15.94
N ASN A 25 -13.58 1.96 -14.66
CA ASN A 25 -13.01 0.98 -13.69
C ASN A 25 -11.60 0.42 -13.94
N LYS A 26 -10.63 1.29 -14.24
CA LYS A 26 -9.20 0.97 -14.35
C LYS A 26 -8.43 2.20 -13.92
N ILE A 27 -7.56 2.06 -12.93
CA ILE A 27 -6.45 3.01 -12.76
C ILE A 27 -5.48 2.76 -13.91
N GLU A 28 -5.57 3.59 -14.96
CA GLU A 28 -4.46 3.71 -15.88
C GLU A 28 -3.32 4.46 -15.19
N VAL A 29 -2.10 3.99 -15.43
CA VAL A 29 -0.88 4.75 -15.12
C VAL A 29 -1.05 6.14 -15.74
N ILE A 30 -1.09 7.17 -14.91
CA ILE A 30 -1.09 8.54 -15.40
C ILE A 30 0.33 8.81 -15.88
N ALA A 31 0.60 8.47 -17.14
CA ALA A 31 1.92 8.60 -17.76
C ALA A 31 2.50 10.00 -17.51
N GLU A 32 1.64 11.02 -17.50
CA GLU A 32 1.98 12.40 -17.21
C GLU A 32 2.60 12.68 -15.82
N ARG A 33 2.50 11.74 -14.88
CA ARG A 33 3.11 11.82 -13.53
C ARG A 33 4.44 11.07 -13.43
N GLN A 34 4.90 10.45 -14.51
CA GLN A 34 6.20 9.80 -14.58
C GLN A 34 7.31 10.85 -14.72
N ALA A 35 8.45 10.61 -14.06
CA ALA A 35 9.57 11.55 -14.00
C ALA A 35 9.99 12.11 -15.38
N PHE A 36 10.11 11.23 -16.39
CA PHE A 36 10.56 11.64 -17.73
C PHE A 36 9.53 12.54 -18.45
N LEU A 37 8.24 12.24 -18.36
CA LEU A 37 7.19 13.07 -18.96
C LEU A 37 7.00 14.41 -18.23
N LEU A 38 7.22 14.45 -16.91
CA LEU A 38 7.26 15.70 -16.15
C LEU A 38 8.45 16.58 -16.58
N TYR A 39 9.59 15.96 -16.88
CA TYR A 39 10.77 16.67 -17.39
C TYR A 39 10.55 17.19 -18.81
N ASP A 40 9.99 16.38 -19.71
CA ASP A 40 9.66 16.78 -21.07
C ASP A 40 8.67 17.95 -21.11
N ARG A 41 7.68 17.95 -20.21
CA ARG A 41 6.75 19.09 -20.04
C ARG A 41 7.45 20.36 -19.57
N MET A 42 8.37 20.23 -18.61
CA MET A 42 9.17 21.36 -18.13
C MET A 42 10.00 21.95 -19.27
N ILE A 43 10.68 21.12 -20.08
CA ILE A 43 11.42 21.55 -21.27
C ILE A 43 10.49 22.26 -22.25
N ALA A 44 9.35 21.63 -22.60
CA ALA A 44 8.39 22.17 -23.56
C ALA A 44 7.88 23.55 -23.14
N TYR A 45 7.55 23.74 -21.86
CA TYR A 45 7.13 25.03 -21.32
C TYR A 45 8.21 26.12 -21.51
N HIS A 46 9.48 25.81 -21.20
CA HIS A 46 10.56 26.78 -21.33
C HIS A 46 10.83 27.13 -22.79
N ILE A 47 10.84 26.15 -23.70
CA ILE A 47 11.03 26.37 -25.13
C ILE A 47 9.89 27.22 -25.71
N MET A 48 8.63 26.89 -25.38
CA MET A 48 7.45 27.61 -25.92
C MET A 48 7.37 29.06 -25.45
N ASN A 49 7.91 29.38 -24.27
CA ASN A 49 7.93 30.74 -23.73
C ASN A 49 9.27 31.47 -24.00
N GLY A 50 10.19 30.87 -24.76
CA GLY A 50 11.47 31.47 -25.12
C GLY A 50 12.47 31.59 -23.95
N PHE A 51 12.29 30.78 -22.90
CA PHE A 51 13.18 30.72 -21.75
C PHE A 51 14.25 29.65 -21.92
N THR A 52 15.40 29.84 -21.28
CA THR A 52 16.42 28.80 -21.15
C THR A 52 16.00 27.76 -20.12
N VAL A 53 16.31 26.49 -20.38
CA VAL A 53 16.00 25.40 -19.45
C VAL A 53 16.91 25.53 -18.22
N PRO A 54 16.35 25.61 -16.99
CA PRO A 54 17.11 26.04 -15.82
C PRO A 54 17.91 24.92 -15.14
N ILE A 55 17.54 23.65 -15.35
CA ILE A 55 18.17 22.48 -14.72
C ILE A 55 18.19 21.28 -15.68
N ASP A 56 19.19 20.42 -15.53
CA ASP A 56 19.29 19.18 -16.29
C ASP A 56 18.37 18.08 -15.73
N ALA A 57 18.29 16.95 -16.45
CA ALA A 57 17.41 15.84 -16.09
C ALA A 57 17.77 15.23 -14.73
N SER A 58 19.06 15.15 -14.42
CA SER A 58 19.54 14.54 -13.17
C SER A 58 19.13 15.38 -11.96
N ASP A 59 19.34 16.69 -12.02
CA ASP A 59 18.96 17.61 -10.96
C ASP A 59 17.44 17.74 -10.84
N PHE A 60 16.71 17.65 -11.96
CA PHE A 60 15.25 17.63 -11.96
C PHE A 60 14.68 16.40 -11.24
N TYR A 61 15.18 15.20 -11.54
CA TYR A 61 14.72 13.97 -10.88
C TYR A 61 15.04 13.95 -9.39
N LYS A 62 16.24 14.43 -9.02
CA LYS A 62 16.60 14.61 -7.62
C LYS A 62 15.64 15.57 -6.91
N GLY A 63 15.31 16.69 -7.54
CA GLY A 63 14.34 17.65 -7.02
C GLY A 63 12.92 17.10 -6.89
N LEU A 64 12.52 16.15 -7.78
CA LEU A 64 11.24 15.44 -7.67
C LEU A 64 11.20 14.52 -6.44
N ASP A 65 12.25 13.71 -6.25
CA ASP A 65 12.36 12.79 -5.12
C ASP A 65 12.42 13.53 -3.76
N GLU A 66 13.00 14.73 -3.73
CA GLU A 66 13.10 15.54 -2.52
C GLU A 66 11.79 16.27 -2.14
N ARG A 67 10.91 16.55 -3.11
CA ARG A 67 9.77 17.48 -2.92
C ARG A 67 8.40 16.83 -3.06
N PHE A 68 8.29 15.67 -3.71
CA PHE A 68 7.02 15.01 -3.99
C PHE A 68 7.05 13.57 -3.51
N MET A 69 5.87 13.06 -3.17
CA MET A 69 5.74 11.67 -2.78
C MET A 69 5.72 10.77 -4.03
N LYS A 70 6.48 9.67 -3.96
CA LYS A 70 6.58 8.69 -5.03
C LYS A 70 5.75 7.44 -4.72
N ARG A 71 4.90 7.02 -5.66
CA ARG A 71 4.10 5.78 -5.63
C ARG A 71 4.07 5.15 -7.01
N ASP A 72 4.38 3.86 -7.10
CA ASP A 72 4.32 3.08 -8.35
C ASP A 72 5.07 3.74 -9.54
N GLY A 73 6.20 4.42 -9.24
CA GLY A 73 7.01 5.13 -10.25
C GLY A 73 6.51 6.51 -10.67
N MET A 74 5.44 7.02 -10.05
CA MET A 74 4.82 8.32 -10.31
C MET A 74 4.98 9.29 -9.13
N TYR A 75 4.89 10.60 -9.39
CA TYR A 75 5.02 11.67 -8.40
C TYR A 75 3.69 12.38 -8.14
N PHE A 76 3.41 12.63 -6.86
CA PHE A 76 2.12 13.17 -6.39
C PHE A 76 2.31 14.34 -5.42
N LEU A 77 1.36 15.28 -5.43
CA LEU A 77 1.20 16.26 -4.35
C LEU A 77 0.62 15.59 -3.10
N ALA A 78 0.91 16.14 -1.93
CA ALA A 78 0.53 15.56 -0.64
C ALA A 78 -0.99 15.41 -0.43
N ASP A 79 -1.80 16.28 -1.05
CA ASP A 79 -3.26 16.21 -1.09
C ASP A 79 -3.77 15.11 -2.03
N GLN A 80 -3.09 14.91 -3.16
CA GLN A 80 -3.46 13.93 -4.20
C GLN A 80 -3.08 12.48 -3.88
N VAL A 81 -2.19 12.25 -2.90
CA VAL A 81 -1.80 10.90 -2.49
C VAL A 81 -2.99 10.13 -1.92
N ASN A 82 -3.91 10.78 -1.24
CA ASN A 82 -5.01 10.09 -0.56
C ASN A 82 -6.08 9.61 -1.53
N GLU A 83 -6.38 10.41 -2.54
CA GLU A 83 -7.27 10.01 -3.62
C GLU A 83 -6.67 8.87 -4.43
N TYR A 84 -5.36 8.93 -4.69
CA TYR A 84 -4.67 7.84 -5.38
C TYR A 84 -4.59 6.57 -4.53
N ASP A 85 -4.21 6.66 -3.26
CA ASP A 85 -4.12 5.50 -2.36
C ASP A 85 -5.51 4.90 -2.08
N THR A 86 -6.55 5.72 -1.92
CA THR A 86 -7.94 5.26 -1.79
C THR A 86 -8.43 4.62 -3.08
N ALA A 87 -8.22 5.26 -4.24
CA ALA A 87 -8.55 4.68 -5.53
C ALA A 87 -7.78 3.38 -5.77
N ARG A 88 -6.51 3.31 -5.38
CA ARG A 88 -5.65 2.13 -5.55
C ARG A 88 -6.08 1.01 -4.62
N ILE A 89 -6.42 1.29 -3.37
CA ILE A 89 -7.05 0.31 -2.48
C ILE A 89 -8.36 -0.19 -3.11
N ILE A 90 -9.21 0.70 -3.63
CA ILE A 90 -10.45 0.33 -4.31
C ILE A 90 -10.18 -0.50 -5.57
N ASN A 91 -9.18 -0.17 -6.40
CA ASN A 91 -8.90 -0.87 -7.66
C ASN A 91 -8.06 -2.16 -7.48
N ASP A 92 -7.10 -2.20 -6.54
CA ASP A 92 -6.42 -3.43 -6.08
C ASP A 92 -7.43 -4.39 -5.42
N VAL A 93 -8.57 -3.87 -4.94
CA VAL A 93 -9.74 -4.62 -4.47
C VAL A 93 -10.70 -4.96 -5.63
N GLU A 94 -10.89 -4.12 -6.66
CA GLU A 94 -11.78 -4.40 -7.81
C GLU A 94 -11.24 -5.44 -8.80
N LEU A 95 -9.94 -5.75 -8.79
CA LEU A 95 -9.42 -6.95 -9.48
C LEU A 95 -9.83 -8.25 -8.77
N VAL A 96 -10.29 -8.18 -7.52
CA VAL A 96 -11.04 -9.26 -6.88
C VAL A 96 -12.48 -9.12 -7.38
N GLN A 97 -12.84 -9.95 -8.36
CA GLN A 97 -14.24 -10.23 -8.66
C GLN A 97 -14.98 -10.48 -7.34
N PHE A 98 -15.78 -9.52 -6.87
CA PHE A 98 -16.81 -9.64 -5.83
C PHE A 98 -16.71 -10.92 -4.96
N GLU A 99 -15.65 -11.05 -4.17
CA GLU A 99 -15.66 -12.00 -3.08
C GLU A 99 -16.48 -11.36 -1.96
N PHE A 100 -17.77 -11.68 -1.95
CA PHE A 100 -18.67 -11.36 -0.83
C PHE A 100 -18.23 -12.04 0.48
N PHE A 101 -17.26 -12.96 0.42
CA PHE A 101 -16.86 -13.82 1.53
C PHE A 101 -15.53 -13.39 2.13
N VAL A 102 -15.43 -13.56 3.45
CA VAL A 102 -14.19 -13.37 4.19
C VAL A 102 -13.43 -14.70 4.22
N THR A 103 -12.37 -14.80 3.41
CA THR A 103 -11.54 -16.02 3.23
C THR A 103 -10.15 -15.89 3.83
N ASN A 104 -9.63 -14.66 3.88
CA ASN A 104 -8.32 -14.28 4.43
C ASN A 104 -8.34 -12.85 5.00
N GLU A 105 -7.24 -12.40 5.63
CA GLU A 105 -7.18 -11.05 6.22
C GLU A 105 -7.41 -9.94 5.18
N LYS A 106 -6.90 -10.07 3.95
CA LYS A 106 -7.04 -9.04 2.91
C LYS A 106 -8.52 -8.85 2.56
N SER A 107 -9.24 -9.94 2.33
CA SER A 107 -10.70 -9.93 2.08
C SER A 107 -11.49 -9.41 3.30
N ALA A 108 -11.08 -9.77 4.52
CA ALA A 108 -11.68 -9.29 5.76
C ALA A 108 -11.58 -7.77 5.90
N ILE A 109 -10.41 -7.21 5.64
CA ILE A 109 -10.17 -5.76 5.69
C ILE A 109 -10.99 -5.07 4.60
N ALA A 110 -11.00 -5.58 3.36
CA ALA A 110 -11.80 -5.02 2.27
C ALA A 110 -13.30 -5.00 2.62
N TRP A 111 -13.82 -6.08 3.20
CA TRP A 111 -15.20 -6.14 3.69
C TRP A 111 -15.47 -5.11 4.80
N LEU A 112 -14.54 -4.94 5.74
CA LEU A 112 -14.67 -3.96 6.82
C LEU A 112 -14.68 -2.52 6.30
N TYR A 113 -13.89 -2.20 5.27
CA TYR A 113 -13.95 -0.89 4.62
C TYR A 113 -15.33 -0.58 4.06
N GLN A 114 -16.00 -1.56 3.42
CA GLN A 114 -17.37 -1.39 2.93
C GLN A 114 -18.38 -1.22 4.07
N GLN A 115 -18.26 -2.02 5.14
CA GLN A 115 -19.16 -1.87 6.30
C GLN A 115 -18.96 -0.52 7.00
N LEU A 116 -17.73 -0.04 7.09
CA LEU A 116 -17.37 1.18 7.82
C LEU A 116 -17.46 2.47 6.98
N GLU A 117 -18.06 2.42 5.79
CA GLU A 117 -18.57 3.62 5.12
C GLU A 117 -19.46 4.46 6.06
N LYS A 118 -20.17 3.77 6.96
CA LYS A 118 -20.88 4.38 8.09
C LYS A 118 -20.27 3.88 9.41
N PRO A 119 -19.91 4.77 10.34
CA PRO A 119 -19.38 4.37 11.63
C PRO A 119 -20.33 3.45 12.40
N GLN A 120 -19.83 2.30 12.86
CA GLN A 120 -20.59 1.24 13.52
C GLN A 120 -19.86 0.69 14.75
N THR A 121 -20.62 0.24 15.74
CA THR A 121 -20.08 -0.42 16.94
C THR A 121 -19.68 -1.86 16.65
N TYR A 122 -18.81 -2.42 17.49
CA TYR A 122 -18.43 -3.84 17.40
C TYR A 122 -19.64 -4.79 17.39
N ALA A 123 -20.64 -4.52 18.23
CA ALA A 123 -21.85 -5.33 18.35
C ALA A 123 -22.71 -5.33 17.07
N GLU A 124 -22.62 -4.28 16.26
CA GLU A 124 -23.33 -4.19 14.97
C GLU A 124 -22.57 -4.92 13.85
N ILE A 125 -21.24 -4.92 13.90
CA ILE A 125 -20.36 -5.50 12.88
C ILE A 125 -20.24 -7.03 13.08
N GLN A 126 -20.06 -7.47 14.31
CA GLN A 126 -19.79 -8.88 14.66
C GLN A 126 -20.78 -9.88 14.04
N PRO A 127 -22.12 -9.74 14.19
CA PRO A 127 -23.04 -10.73 13.63
C PRO A 127 -22.97 -10.80 12.10
N LYS A 128 -22.72 -9.66 11.42
CA LYS A 128 -22.56 -9.61 9.96
C LYS A 128 -21.25 -10.28 9.54
N PHE A 129 -20.16 -9.99 10.24
CA PHE A 129 -18.85 -10.57 9.96
C PHE A 129 -18.87 -12.10 10.08
N MET A 130 -19.51 -12.62 11.12
CA MET A 130 -19.64 -14.07 11.33
C MET A 130 -20.48 -14.77 10.25
N GLN A 131 -21.39 -14.07 9.56
CA GLN A 131 -22.16 -14.63 8.46
C GLN A 131 -21.35 -14.80 7.18
N GLU A 132 -20.31 -13.98 7.00
CA GLU A 132 -19.49 -13.97 5.79
C GLU A 132 -18.24 -14.86 5.85
N ILE A 133 -17.89 -15.35 7.04
CA ILE A 133 -16.85 -16.38 7.20
C ILE A 133 -17.45 -17.73 6.77
N LYS A 134 -17.30 -18.10 5.50
CA LYS A 134 -17.80 -19.38 4.96
C LYS A 134 -16.72 -20.44 4.81
N THR A 135 -15.59 -20.07 4.22
CA THR A 135 -14.46 -20.96 3.95
C THR A 135 -13.16 -20.21 4.19
N ILE A 136 -12.41 -20.65 5.18
CA ILE A 136 -11.11 -20.08 5.52
C ILE A 136 -10.06 -20.84 4.71
N ASP A 137 -9.10 -20.11 4.16
CA ASP A 137 -7.94 -20.72 3.50
C ASP A 137 -7.18 -21.63 4.46
N LYS A 138 -6.81 -22.82 3.99
CA LYS A 138 -6.32 -23.92 4.85
C LYS A 138 -5.12 -23.56 5.73
N PHE A 139 -4.29 -22.63 5.28
CA PHE A 139 -3.05 -22.23 5.94
C PHE A 139 -3.12 -20.83 6.57
N GLU A 140 -4.21 -20.11 6.33
CA GLU A 140 -4.36 -18.72 6.73
C GLU A 140 -4.89 -18.62 8.16
N LEU A 141 -4.18 -17.85 8.99
CA LEU A 141 -4.69 -17.40 10.27
C LEU A 141 -5.41 -16.07 10.09
N ILE A 142 -6.73 -16.09 10.09
CA ILE A 142 -7.54 -14.86 10.14
C ILE A 142 -7.54 -14.34 11.59
N PRO A 143 -7.08 -13.10 11.84
CA PRO A 143 -7.17 -12.50 13.17
C PRO A 143 -8.63 -12.30 13.61
N GLU A 144 -8.85 -12.19 14.92
CA GLU A 144 -10.18 -11.83 15.44
C GLU A 144 -10.64 -10.47 14.92
N LEU A 145 -11.96 -10.28 14.82
CA LEU A 145 -12.56 -9.02 14.36
C LEU A 145 -12.06 -7.81 15.18
N SER A 146 -11.88 -7.97 16.49
CA SER A 146 -11.31 -6.94 17.37
C SER A 146 -9.91 -6.53 16.92
N VAL A 147 -9.04 -7.50 16.63
CA VAL A 147 -7.67 -7.27 16.15
C VAL A 147 -7.69 -6.60 14.78
N LEU A 148 -8.54 -7.06 13.85
CA LEU A 148 -8.70 -6.43 12.54
C LEU A 148 -9.14 -4.97 12.65
N LEU A 149 -10.07 -4.68 13.56
CA LEU A 149 -10.54 -3.33 13.82
C LEU A 149 -9.45 -2.44 14.43
N GLU A 150 -8.78 -2.91 15.47
CA GLU A 150 -7.69 -2.19 16.14
C GLU A 150 -6.48 -1.93 15.24
N ASP A 151 -6.16 -2.88 14.35
CA ASP A 151 -4.99 -2.78 13.48
C ASP A 151 -5.23 -1.81 12.32
N ASN A 152 -6.48 -1.58 11.90
CA ASN A 152 -6.78 -0.87 10.65
C ASN A 152 -7.66 0.37 10.80
N PHE A 153 -8.42 0.50 11.89
CA PHE A 153 -9.46 1.51 12.06
C PHE A 153 -9.31 2.26 13.38
N LEU A 154 -10.09 3.34 13.54
CA LEU A 154 -10.16 4.11 14.79
C LEU A 154 -11.54 3.99 15.42
N GLN A 155 -11.58 4.10 16.75
CA GLN A 155 -12.81 4.09 17.52
C GLN A 155 -13.09 5.49 18.09
N ASP A 156 -14.34 5.94 17.98
CA ASP A 156 -14.80 7.18 18.60
C ASP A 156 -15.17 6.99 20.08
N ASN A 157 -15.49 8.09 20.77
CA ASN A 157 -15.89 8.06 22.18
C ASN A 157 -17.20 7.31 22.45
N ASN A 158 -18.00 7.04 21.42
CA ASN A 158 -19.25 6.29 21.49
C ASN A 158 -19.04 4.80 21.18
N GLY A 159 -17.80 4.36 20.99
CA GLY A 159 -17.47 2.99 20.67
C GLY A 159 -17.67 2.60 19.21
N LYS A 160 -17.88 3.56 18.31
CA LYS A 160 -18.05 3.32 16.87
C LYS A 160 -16.71 3.33 16.16
N TRP A 161 -16.47 2.29 15.39
CA TRP A 161 -15.32 2.17 14.50
C TRP A 161 -15.56 2.96 13.22
N TYR A 162 -14.52 3.60 12.70
CA TYR A 162 -14.56 4.39 11.48
C TYR A 162 -13.21 4.38 10.76
N ILE A 163 -13.23 4.72 9.47
CA ILE A 163 -12.03 4.81 8.63
C ILE A 163 -11.20 6.02 9.05
N PRO A 164 -9.92 5.87 9.43
CA PRO A 164 -9.08 6.98 9.89
C PRO A 164 -8.84 8.00 8.77
N ASP A 165 -8.94 9.27 9.11
CA ASP A 165 -8.44 10.36 8.26
C ASP A 165 -6.91 10.27 8.10
N VAL A 166 -6.41 10.81 7.00
CA VAL A 166 -4.99 10.80 6.58
C VAL A 166 -4.01 11.23 7.68
N THR A 167 -4.40 12.20 8.50
CA THR A 167 -3.54 12.74 9.56
C THR A 167 -3.39 11.78 10.74
N LYS A 168 -4.34 10.84 10.91
CA LYS A 168 -4.38 9.87 12.01
C LYS A 168 -3.99 8.45 11.58
N SER A 169 -3.86 8.19 10.27
CA SER A 169 -3.52 6.87 9.73
C SER A 169 -2.06 6.46 9.94
N ALA A 170 -1.15 7.42 10.08
CA ALA A 170 0.28 7.16 10.24
C ALA A 170 0.61 6.40 11.54
N ASP A 171 -0.02 6.77 12.66
CA ASP A 171 0.22 6.13 13.95
C ASP A 171 -0.40 4.73 14.00
N VAL A 172 -1.58 4.56 13.40
CA VAL A 172 -2.25 3.26 13.25
C VAL A 172 -1.39 2.31 12.41
N THR A 173 -0.91 2.77 11.26
CA THR A 173 -0.06 1.98 10.36
C THR A 173 1.24 1.56 11.04
N LYS A 174 1.91 2.49 11.74
CA LYS A 174 3.15 2.16 12.48
C LYS A 174 2.92 1.15 13.59
N LEU A 175 1.82 1.28 14.33
CA LEU A 175 1.50 0.33 15.39
C LEU A 175 1.17 -1.05 14.82
N ARG A 176 0.40 -1.10 13.74
CA ARG A 176 0.09 -2.34 13.00
C ARG A 176 1.35 -3.01 12.49
N GLU A 177 2.23 -2.27 11.81
CA GLU A 177 3.48 -2.80 11.29
C GLU A 177 4.34 -3.41 12.42
N LYS A 178 4.44 -2.72 13.56
CA LYS A 178 5.14 -3.24 14.74
C LYS A 178 4.53 -4.53 15.29
N LYS A 179 3.19 -4.64 15.33
CA LYS A 179 2.51 -5.87 15.76
C LYS A 179 2.78 -7.02 14.79
N LEU A 180 2.67 -6.78 13.49
CA LEU A 180 2.92 -7.76 12.43
C LEU A 180 4.37 -8.26 12.44
N LEU A 181 5.35 -7.37 12.64
CA LEU A 181 6.75 -7.75 12.78
C LEU A 181 6.98 -8.64 14.01
N LYS A 182 6.39 -8.30 15.15
CA LYS A 182 6.51 -9.12 16.37
C LYS A 182 5.90 -10.51 16.16
N GLU A 183 4.80 -10.60 15.42
CA GLU A 183 4.19 -11.89 15.06
C GLU A 183 5.12 -12.69 14.13
N PHE A 184 5.69 -12.04 13.12
CA PHE A 184 6.67 -12.64 12.21
C PHE A 184 7.92 -13.16 12.93
N GLU A 185 8.45 -12.41 13.89
CA GLU A 185 9.56 -12.85 14.76
C GLU A 185 9.21 -14.15 15.50
N GLY A 186 7.95 -14.30 15.92
CA GLY A 186 7.43 -15.55 16.48
C GLY A 186 7.55 -16.74 15.51
N TYR A 187 7.28 -16.52 14.22
CA TYR A 187 7.45 -17.54 13.18
C TYR A 187 8.92 -17.93 12.99
N LEU A 188 9.84 -16.96 13.04
CA LEU A 188 11.28 -17.20 12.97
C LEU A 188 11.80 -18.01 14.17
N ALA A 189 11.22 -17.83 15.36
CA ALA A 189 11.62 -18.56 16.56
C ALA A 189 11.22 -20.05 16.55
N THR A 190 10.22 -20.43 15.74
CA THR A 190 9.80 -21.82 15.58
C THR A 190 10.70 -22.57 14.60
N LYS A 191 10.71 -23.90 14.67
CA LYS A 191 11.43 -24.78 13.75
C LYS A 191 10.47 -25.58 12.89
N GLY A 192 10.85 -25.84 11.64
CA GLY A 192 10.06 -26.67 10.71
C GLY A 192 9.02 -25.88 9.92
N LYS A 193 8.19 -26.62 9.18
CA LYS A 193 7.17 -26.07 8.28
C LYS A 193 6.08 -25.31 9.06
N LEU A 194 5.71 -24.13 8.57
CA LEU A 194 4.61 -23.32 9.10
C LEU A 194 3.30 -23.81 8.47
N LYS A 195 2.34 -24.24 9.30
CA LYS A 195 1.06 -24.77 8.84
C LYS A 195 -0.11 -23.81 9.01
N LEU A 196 -0.01 -22.88 9.96
CA LEU A 196 -1.01 -21.87 10.24
C LEU A 196 -0.27 -20.58 10.59
N PHE A 197 -0.47 -19.55 9.80
CA PHE A 197 0.21 -18.26 9.95
C PHE A 197 -0.61 -17.16 9.28
N ARG A 198 -0.40 -15.93 9.74
CA ARG A 198 -0.99 -14.73 9.14
C ARG A 198 -0.13 -14.30 7.97
N THR A 199 -0.64 -14.42 6.75
CA THR A 199 0.13 -14.10 5.54
C THR A 199 0.61 -12.65 5.51
N GLU A 200 -0.17 -11.72 6.05
CA GLU A 200 0.23 -10.31 6.14
C GLU A 200 1.47 -10.09 7.03
N ALA A 201 1.61 -10.85 8.13
CA ALA A 201 2.80 -10.79 8.97
C ALA A 201 4.04 -11.30 8.22
N VAL A 202 3.89 -12.34 7.39
CA VAL A 202 4.97 -12.84 6.52
C VAL A 202 5.37 -11.78 5.49
N ARG A 203 4.41 -11.11 4.84
CA ARG A 203 4.69 -10.03 3.88
C ARG A 203 5.47 -8.88 4.51
N VAL A 204 5.04 -8.39 5.67
CA VAL A 204 5.74 -7.32 6.41
C VAL A 204 7.13 -7.77 6.84
N GLY A 205 7.26 -9.01 7.34
CA GLY A 205 8.53 -9.62 7.67
C GLY A 205 9.50 -9.68 6.48
N PHE A 206 9.05 -10.15 5.33
CA PHE A 206 9.86 -10.24 4.11
C PHE A 206 10.28 -8.86 3.61
N SER A 207 9.38 -7.87 3.65
CA SER A 207 9.70 -6.48 3.33
C SER A 207 10.82 -5.94 4.24
N LYS A 208 10.75 -6.20 5.54
CA LYS A 208 11.79 -5.80 6.50
C LYS A 208 13.12 -6.49 6.24
N LEU A 209 13.12 -7.81 6.05
CA LEU A 209 14.33 -8.58 5.76
C LEU A 209 14.97 -8.15 4.43
N TRP A 210 14.15 -7.79 3.45
CA TRP A 210 14.60 -7.30 2.16
C TRP A 210 15.31 -5.95 2.30
N ALA A 211 14.73 -5.02 3.07
CA ALA A 211 15.35 -3.74 3.38
C ALA A 211 16.70 -3.91 4.11
N ASP A 212 16.79 -4.91 4.98
CA ASP A 212 18.01 -5.27 5.71
C ASP A 212 18.99 -6.11 4.87
N LYS A 213 18.66 -6.41 3.61
CA LYS A 213 19.44 -7.27 2.69
C LYS A 213 19.68 -8.68 3.22
N ASN A 214 18.81 -9.19 4.09
CA ASN A 214 18.88 -10.53 4.63
C ASN A 214 18.16 -11.53 3.71
N TYR A 215 18.65 -11.67 2.48
CA TYR A 215 18.07 -12.54 1.45
C TYR A 215 18.05 -14.01 1.85
N LYS A 216 19.09 -14.44 2.57
CA LYS A 216 19.20 -15.81 3.08
C LYS A 216 18.02 -16.17 3.99
N LEU A 217 17.68 -15.30 4.94
CA LEU A 217 16.58 -15.57 5.87
C LEU A 217 15.21 -15.51 5.17
N ILE A 218 15.05 -14.71 4.11
CA ILE A 218 13.84 -14.74 3.27
C ILE A 218 13.67 -16.13 2.65
N VAL A 219 14.71 -16.65 1.98
CA VAL A 219 14.67 -17.97 1.34
C VAL A 219 14.43 -19.07 2.38
N GLU A 220 15.17 -19.08 3.49
CA GLU A 220 14.99 -20.07 4.57
C GLU A 220 13.59 -20.03 5.18
N THR A 221 12.97 -18.85 5.29
CA THR A 221 11.62 -18.71 5.84
C THR A 221 10.56 -19.10 4.80
N ALA A 222 10.75 -18.72 3.53
CA ALA A 222 9.87 -19.12 2.44
C ALA A 222 9.84 -20.65 2.27
N ASP A 223 10.99 -21.31 2.35
CA ASP A 223 11.08 -22.78 2.33
C ASP A 223 10.28 -23.46 3.46
N ARG A 224 9.89 -22.73 4.51
CA ARG A 224 9.05 -23.24 5.59
C ARG A 224 7.56 -23.09 5.31
N LEU A 225 7.15 -22.25 4.37
CA LEU A 225 5.76 -22.03 4.00
C LEU A 225 5.27 -23.15 3.03
N PRO A 226 3.96 -23.37 2.92
CA PRO A 226 3.38 -24.17 1.85
C PRO A 226 3.65 -23.51 0.49
N GLU A 227 4.02 -24.32 -0.51
CA GLU A 227 4.34 -23.83 -1.86
C GLU A 227 3.18 -23.05 -2.49
N SER A 228 1.94 -23.53 -2.31
CA SER A 228 0.74 -22.85 -2.83
C SER A 228 0.64 -21.41 -2.33
N VAL A 229 0.95 -21.14 -1.06
CA VAL A 229 0.86 -19.79 -0.49
C VAL A 229 1.88 -18.84 -1.11
N ILE A 230 3.09 -19.33 -1.44
CA ILE A 230 4.09 -18.50 -2.11
C ILE A 230 3.68 -18.23 -3.55
N GLN A 231 3.19 -19.25 -4.27
CA GLN A 231 2.83 -19.13 -5.68
C GLN A 231 1.57 -18.29 -5.92
N GLU A 232 0.62 -18.30 -4.98
CA GLU A 232 -0.63 -17.54 -5.07
C GLU A 232 -0.47 -16.07 -4.64
N ASP A 233 0.64 -15.71 -3.97
CA ASP A 233 0.91 -14.37 -3.48
C ASP A 233 2.07 -13.71 -4.24
N ASP A 234 1.72 -12.81 -5.16
CA ASP A 234 2.69 -12.09 -6.00
C ASP A 234 3.84 -11.43 -5.21
N LYS A 235 3.57 -10.91 -4.01
CA LYS A 235 4.60 -10.24 -3.20
C LYS A 235 5.54 -11.25 -2.58
N LEU A 236 5.01 -12.34 -2.02
CA LEU A 236 5.83 -13.40 -1.44
C LEU A 236 6.67 -14.09 -2.52
N LEU A 237 6.07 -14.39 -3.67
CA LEU A 237 6.77 -14.95 -4.82
C LEU A 237 7.92 -14.04 -5.27
N MET A 238 7.65 -12.75 -5.44
CA MET A 238 8.66 -11.76 -5.82
C MET A 238 9.83 -11.72 -4.83
N TYR A 239 9.55 -11.66 -3.52
CA TYR A 239 10.62 -11.65 -2.52
C TYR A 239 11.44 -12.92 -2.53
N TYR A 240 10.80 -14.07 -2.69
CA TYR A 240 11.46 -15.37 -2.75
C TYR A 240 12.38 -15.48 -3.98
N ASP A 241 11.83 -15.27 -5.18
CA ASP A 241 12.56 -15.44 -6.44
C ASP A 241 13.79 -14.51 -6.53
N ILE A 242 13.61 -13.24 -6.18
CA ILE A 242 14.72 -12.27 -6.26
C ILE A 242 15.76 -12.55 -5.16
N SER A 243 15.35 -13.03 -3.99
CA SER A 243 16.30 -13.40 -2.93
C SER A 243 17.08 -14.65 -3.27
N LEU A 244 16.44 -15.64 -3.91
CA LEU A 244 17.08 -16.88 -4.36
C LEU A 244 18.19 -16.61 -5.39
N GLY A 245 18.01 -15.62 -6.27
CA GLY A 245 19.05 -15.20 -7.22
C GLY A 245 20.20 -14.37 -6.60
N ARG A 246 20.13 -14.04 -5.31
CA ARG A 246 21.11 -13.19 -4.59
C ARG A 246 21.91 -13.93 -3.51
N ILE A 247 21.59 -15.19 -3.25
CA ILE A 247 22.35 -16.08 -2.35
C ILE A 247 23.31 -16.95 -3.15
#